data_AF-A0A5B0FP27-F1
#
_entry.id   AF-A0A5B0FP27-F1
#
_cell.length_a   1.000
_cell.length_b   1.000
_cell.length_c   1.000
_cell.angle_alpha   90.00
_cell.angle_beta   90.00
_cell.angle_gamma   90.00
#
_symmetry.space_group_name_H-M   'P 1'
#
loop_
_entity.id
_entity.type
_entity.pdbx_description
1 polymer ?
#
loop_
_entity_poly.entity_id
_entity_poly.type
_entity_poly.pdbx_seq_one_letter_code
_entity_poly.pdbx_strand_id
1 'polypeptide(L)'
;MANQKTIIDQWSVKDLEDNTSINVTVEHNTELGNAGLPGIQILGMGQFVTFEPAIVAQWAYKAGKLGTDEYFLEEKSWARNEEEYIKYYLLPGSPLKARVSVKTRSSRPVTKDYELPFEV
;
A
#
# COMPACT_ATOMS: atom_id res chain seq x y z
N MET A 1 7.24 -5.23 25.23
CA MET A 1 8.19 -4.47 24.40
C MET A 1 7.38 -3.34 23.75
N ALA A 2 7.98 -2.22 23.38
CA ALA A 2 7.23 -1.14 22.73
C ALA A 2 7.28 -1.34 21.21
N ASN A 3 6.19 -1.02 20.51
CA ASN A 3 6.13 -1.03 19.05
C ASN A 3 7.27 -0.18 18.45
N GLN A 4 8.09 -0.78 17.58
CA GLN A 4 9.12 -0.08 16.84
C GLN A 4 8.64 0.21 15.42
N LYS A 5 8.66 1.49 15.05
CA LYS A 5 8.32 1.96 13.71
C LYS A 5 9.59 2.32 12.95
N THR A 6 9.78 1.74 11.78
CA THR A 6 10.92 2.03 10.90
C THR A 6 10.42 2.45 9.53
N ILE A 7 10.84 3.61 9.05
CA ILE A 7 10.55 4.04 7.68
C ILE A 7 11.40 3.18 6.74
N ILE A 8 10.74 2.41 5.87
CA ILE A 8 11.40 1.59 4.84
C ILE A 8 11.69 2.44 3.61
N ASP A 9 10.74 3.29 3.22
CA ASP A 9 10.84 4.11 2.01
C ASP A 9 9.99 5.36 2.15
N GLN A 10 10.43 6.44 1.51
CA GLN A 10 9.70 7.69 1.44
C GLN A 10 9.98 8.35 0.09
N TRP A 11 8.91 8.67 -0.63
CA TRP A 11 9.02 9.23 -1.97
C TRP A 11 7.79 10.08 -2.29
N SER A 12 7.90 10.87 -3.35
CA SER A 12 6.82 11.74 -3.80
C SER A 12 6.74 11.78 -5.32
N VAL A 13 5.53 11.97 -5.82
CA VAL A 13 5.26 12.23 -7.23
C VAL A 13 4.76 13.65 -7.34
N LYS A 14 5.54 14.48 -8.03
CA LYS A 14 5.23 15.89 -8.23
C LYS A 14 4.25 16.07 -9.39
N ASP A 15 3.29 16.97 -9.21
CA ASP A 15 2.51 17.51 -10.31
C ASP A 15 3.10 18.86 -10.74
N LEU A 16 3.43 19.00 -12.02
CA LEU A 16 3.98 20.21 -12.62
C LEU A 16 2.89 21.24 -12.97
N GLU A 17 1.63 20.82 -13.10
CA GLU A 17 0.52 21.71 -13.48
C GLU A 17 0.18 22.73 -12.37
N ASP A 18 0.17 22.28 -11.11
CA ASP A 18 -0.13 23.12 -9.94
C ASP A 18 0.95 23.08 -8.85
N ASN A 19 2.11 22.47 -9.17
CA ASN A 19 3.26 22.36 -8.28
C ASN A 19 2.97 21.60 -6.97
N THR A 20 1.88 20.80 -6.91
CA THR A 20 1.55 19.92 -5.79
C THR A 20 2.34 18.61 -5.84
N SER A 21 2.21 17.76 -4.82
CA SER A 21 2.86 16.44 -4.81
C SER A 21 2.05 15.45 -3.98
N ILE A 22 1.96 14.21 -4.48
CA ILE A 22 1.47 13.08 -3.71
C ILE A 22 2.67 12.44 -3.01
N ASN A 23 2.69 12.51 -1.68
CA ASN A 23 3.74 11.91 -0.86
C ASN A 23 3.30 10.53 -0.39
N VAL A 24 4.25 9.58 -0.39
CA VAL A 24 4.08 8.23 0.12
C VAL A 24 5.19 7.94 1.12
N THR A 25 4.80 7.48 2.31
CA THR A 25 5.72 6.98 3.34
C THR A 25 5.34 5.53 3.66
N VAL A 26 6.33 4.65 3.71
CA VAL A 26 6.14 3.23 4.01
C VAL A 26 6.86 2.90 5.29
N GLU A 27 6.13 2.36 6.25
CA GLU A 27 6.62 2.06 7.60
C GLU A 27 6.48 0.57 7.90
N HIS A 28 7.58 -0.05 8.32
CA HIS A 28 7.55 -1.31 9.05
C HIS A 28 7.17 -1.06 10.51
N ASN A 29 6.24 -1.85 11.04
CA ASN A 29 5.85 -1.82 12.44
C ASN A 29 6.02 -3.23 13.03
N THR A 30 6.67 -3.35 14.19
CA THR A 30 6.84 -4.65 14.85
C THR A 30 5.54 -5.16 15.49
N GLU A 31 4.63 -4.24 15.84
CA GLU A 31 3.31 -4.54 16.39
C GLU A 31 2.26 -3.69 15.66
N LEU A 32 1.43 -4.31 14.82
CA LEU A 32 0.44 -3.62 13.99
C LEU A 32 -0.93 -4.29 14.07
N GLY A 33 -1.95 -3.44 14.16
CA GLY A 33 -3.38 -3.80 14.24
C GLY A 33 -3.75 -4.67 15.45
N ASN A 34 -4.87 -5.39 15.35
CA ASN A 34 -5.53 -5.99 16.53
C ASN A 34 -4.74 -7.16 17.13
N ALA A 35 -3.98 -7.87 16.31
CA ALA A 35 -3.17 -9.01 16.74
C ALA A 35 -1.78 -8.59 17.27
N GLY A 36 -1.39 -7.32 17.09
CA GLY A 36 -0.07 -6.83 17.50
C GLY A 36 1.09 -7.55 16.80
N LEU A 37 0.90 -7.95 15.54
CA LEU A 37 1.90 -8.69 14.77
C LEU A 37 2.68 -7.76 13.83
N PRO A 38 3.89 -8.17 13.37
CA PRO A 38 4.64 -7.38 12.39
C PRO A 38 3.84 -7.11 11.12
N GLY A 39 4.00 -5.91 10.57
CA GLY A 39 3.31 -5.53 9.34
C GLY A 39 3.83 -4.23 8.73
N ILE A 40 3.23 -3.86 7.60
CA ILE A 40 3.57 -2.63 6.86
C ILE A 40 2.38 -1.67 6.89
N GLN A 41 2.67 -0.39 7.09
CA GLN A 41 1.71 0.68 6.93
C GLN A 41 2.19 1.63 5.82
N ILE A 42 1.34 1.89 4.84
CA ILE A 42 1.61 2.86 3.78
C ILE A 42 0.75 4.10 4.03
N LEU A 43 1.39 5.26 4.18
CA LEU A 43 0.75 6.55 4.39
C LEU A 43 0.80 7.35 3.09
N GLY A 44 -0.33 7.88 2.66
CA GLY A 44 -0.45 8.71 1.47
C GLY A 44 -1.74 9.52 1.47
N MET A 45 -1.68 10.77 1.02
CA MET A 45 -2.84 11.69 0.97
C MET A 45 -3.60 11.83 2.30
N GLY A 46 -2.88 11.79 3.44
CA GLY A 46 -3.49 11.89 4.77
C GLY A 46 -4.29 10.66 5.22
N GLN A 47 -4.19 9.55 4.48
CA GLN A 47 -4.75 8.25 4.83
C GLN A 47 -3.62 7.23 5.03
N PHE A 48 -3.93 6.12 5.68
CA PHE A 48 -3.02 5.00 5.79
C PHE A 48 -3.69 3.69 5.43
N VAL A 49 -2.93 2.78 4.83
CA VAL A 49 -3.33 1.41 4.53
C VAL A 49 -2.45 0.48 5.34
N THR A 50 -3.10 -0.30 6.19
CA THR A 50 -2.45 -1.25 7.11
C THR A 50 -2.46 -2.63 6.48
N PHE A 51 -1.28 -3.17 6.22
CA PHE A 51 -1.05 -4.55 5.79
C PHE A 51 -0.62 -5.34 7.03
N GLU A 52 -1.61 -5.77 7.82
CA GLU A 52 -1.44 -6.69 8.94
C GLU A 52 -1.91 -8.12 8.56
N PRO A 53 -1.43 -9.18 9.22
CA PRO A 53 -1.73 -10.56 8.84
C PRO A 53 -3.23 -10.87 8.73
N ALA A 54 -4.04 -10.39 9.68
CA ALA A 54 -5.47 -10.73 9.73
C ALA A 54 -6.27 -10.18 8.54
N ILE A 55 -6.03 -8.93 8.16
CA ILE A 55 -6.74 -8.31 7.02
C ILE A 55 -6.18 -8.80 5.68
N VAL A 56 -4.86 -9.02 5.61
CA VAL A 56 -4.20 -9.55 4.41
C VAL A 56 -4.66 -10.96 4.10
N ALA A 57 -4.85 -11.82 5.10
CA ALA A 57 -5.42 -13.16 4.90
C ALA A 57 -6.82 -13.11 4.26
N GLN A 58 -7.67 -12.16 4.69
CA GLN A 58 -9.00 -11.97 4.11
C GLN A 58 -8.92 -11.48 2.65
N TRP A 59 -8.02 -10.54 2.37
CA TRP A 59 -7.79 -10.05 1.01
C TRP A 59 -7.22 -11.13 0.10
N ALA A 60 -6.24 -11.92 0.56
CA ALA A 60 -5.67 -13.03 -0.19
C ALA A 60 -6.72 -14.09 -0.52
N TYR A 61 -7.60 -14.42 0.43
CA TYR A 61 -8.73 -15.31 0.19
C TYR A 61 -9.70 -14.77 -0.87
N LYS A 62 -10.05 -13.48 -0.81
CA LYS A 62 -10.89 -12.82 -1.82
C LYS A 62 -10.20 -12.81 -3.19
N ALA A 63 -8.90 -12.53 -3.23
CA ALA A 63 -8.10 -12.56 -4.45
C ALA A 63 -8.10 -13.94 -5.11
N GLY A 64 -7.90 -14.99 -4.30
CA GLY A 64 -7.97 -16.38 -4.75
C GLY A 64 -9.36 -16.77 -5.30
N LYS A 65 -10.45 -16.29 -4.68
CA LYS A 65 -11.80 -16.47 -5.21
C LYS A 65 -12.03 -15.79 -6.55
N LEU A 66 -11.41 -14.64 -6.77
CA LEU A 66 -11.50 -13.89 -8.03
C LEU A 66 -10.49 -14.38 -9.07
N GLY A 67 -9.51 -15.20 -8.69
CA GLY A 67 -8.44 -15.66 -9.56
C GLY A 67 -7.54 -14.53 -10.07
N THR A 68 -7.30 -13.49 -9.25
CA THR A 68 -6.45 -12.35 -9.61
C THR A 68 -5.09 -12.40 -8.91
N ASP A 69 -4.04 -12.06 -9.66
CA ASP A 69 -2.67 -11.91 -9.15
C ASP A 69 -2.42 -10.51 -8.55
N GLU A 70 -3.36 -9.58 -8.73
CA GLU A 70 -3.32 -8.25 -8.12
C GLU A 70 -4.70 -7.94 -7.55
N TYR A 71 -4.80 -7.85 -6.23
CA TYR A 71 -6.04 -7.55 -5.54
C TYR A 71 -6.13 -6.07 -5.21
N PHE A 72 -6.95 -5.34 -5.97
CA PHE A 72 -7.14 -3.90 -5.81
C PHE A 72 -7.91 -3.56 -4.53
N LEU A 73 -7.32 -2.70 -3.69
CA LEU A 73 -7.93 -2.22 -2.46
C LEU A 73 -8.73 -0.93 -2.75
N GLU A 74 -9.87 -1.10 -3.42
CA GLU A 74 -10.68 0.03 -3.92
C GLU A 74 -11.06 1.03 -2.83
N GLU A 75 -11.59 0.57 -1.70
CA GLU A 75 -12.01 1.42 -0.57
C GLU A 75 -10.85 2.17 0.10
N LYS A 76 -9.61 1.72 -0.11
CA LYS A 76 -8.40 2.34 0.44
C LYS A 76 -7.70 3.24 -0.57
N SER A 77 -8.10 3.18 -1.83
CA SER A 77 -7.45 3.87 -2.93
C SER A 77 -8.21 5.15 -3.28
N TRP A 78 -7.48 6.19 -3.66
CA TRP A 78 -8.06 7.37 -4.27
C TRP A 78 -7.78 7.31 -5.77
N ALA A 79 -8.76 6.82 -6.53
CA ALA A 79 -8.64 6.56 -7.97
C ALA A 79 -9.91 6.96 -8.73
N ARG A 80 -10.44 8.16 -8.44
CA ARG A 80 -11.68 8.66 -9.05
C ARG A 80 -11.52 9.03 -10.53
N ASN A 81 -10.30 9.34 -10.95
CA ASN A 81 -9.96 9.60 -12.35
C ASN A 81 -8.63 8.89 -12.69
N GLU A 82 -8.33 8.80 -13.98
CA GLU A 82 -7.13 8.10 -14.47
C GLU A 82 -5.91 9.01 -14.60
N GLU A 83 -6.08 10.32 -14.44
CA GLU A 83 -5.01 11.31 -14.58
C GLU A 83 -4.23 11.49 -13.28
N GLU A 84 -4.91 11.40 -12.14
CA GLU A 84 -4.37 11.60 -10.80
C GLU A 84 -4.93 10.55 -9.83
N TYR A 85 -4.05 9.74 -9.25
CA TYR A 85 -4.47 8.69 -8.32
C TYR A 85 -3.37 8.22 -7.38
N ILE A 86 -3.82 7.57 -6.31
CA ILE A 86 -3.03 6.64 -5.50
C ILE A 86 -3.82 5.34 -5.33
N LYS A 87 -3.26 4.24 -5.84
CA LYS A 87 -3.87 2.92 -5.83
C LYS A 87 -3.03 1.97 -4.98
N TYR A 88 -3.71 1.19 -4.16
CA TYR A 88 -3.09 0.17 -3.32
C TYR A 88 -3.58 -1.22 -3.74
N TYR A 89 -2.66 -2.18 -3.72
CA TYR A 89 -2.94 -3.56 -4.09
C TYR A 89 -2.27 -4.50 -3.11
N LEU A 90 -2.90 -5.65 -2.89
CA LEU A 90 -2.23 -6.83 -2.38
C LEU A 90 -1.84 -7.72 -3.56
N LEU A 91 -0.58 -8.15 -3.62
CA LEU A 91 -0.11 -9.19 -4.53
C LEU A 91 -0.06 -10.51 -3.75
N PRO A 92 -1.03 -11.44 -3.92
CA PRO A 92 -1.16 -12.68 -3.14
C PRO A 92 -0.14 -13.77 -3.49
N GLY A 93 1.07 -13.39 -3.93
CA GLY A 93 2.15 -14.34 -4.26
C GLY A 93 2.92 -14.85 -3.05
N SER A 94 3.98 -15.62 -3.34
CA SER A 94 4.99 -16.02 -2.35
C SER A 94 6.35 -15.44 -2.79
N PRO A 95 6.84 -14.36 -2.16
CA PRO A 95 6.30 -13.68 -0.98
C PRO A 95 5.10 -12.77 -1.29
N LEU A 96 4.27 -12.50 -0.26
CA LEU A 96 3.19 -11.51 -0.33
C LEU A 96 3.79 -10.11 -0.45
N LYS A 97 3.16 -9.26 -1.27
CA LYS A 97 3.62 -7.87 -1.43
C LYS A 97 2.47 -6.87 -1.33
N ALA A 98 2.73 -5.75 -0.68
CA ALA A 98 1.93 -4.54 -0.81
C ALA A 98 2.45 -3.74 -2.01
N ARG A 99 1.57 -3.40 -2.95
CA ARG A 99 1.90 -2.55 -4.09
C ARG A 99 1.18 -1.21 -3.95
N VAL A 100 1.90 -0.13 -4.21
CA VAL A 100 1.34 1.22 -4.33
C VAL A 100 1.70 1.78 -5.70
N SER A 101 0.70 2.32 -6.40
CA SER A 101 0.87 2.99 -7.68
C SER A 101 0.33 4.41 -7.57
N VAL A 102 1.18 5.39 -7.84
CA VAL A 102 0.85 6.82 -7.79
C VAL A 102 1.04 7.43 -9.15
N LYS A 103 0.10 8.27 -9.55
CA LYS A 103 0.18 9.07 -10.77
C LYS A 103 -0.35 10.46 -10.49
N THR A 104 0.30 11.46 -11.05
CA THR A 104 -0.20 12.84 -11.17
C THR A 104 -0.45 13.16 -12.65
N ARG A 105 -1.19 14.24 -12.94
CA ARG A 105 -1.56 14.62 -14.32
C ARG A 105 -0.37 14.72 -15.26
N SER A 106 0.76 15.21 -14.74
CA SER A 106 2.00 15.45 -15.48
C SER A 106 3.05 14.32 -15.37
N SER A 107 2.75 13.20 -14.69
CA SER A 107 3.69 12.10 -14.51
C SER A 107 3.20 10.78 -15.12
N ARG A 108 4.17 9.90 -15.39
CA ARG A 108 3.88 8.48 -15.63
C ARG A 108 3.59 7.81 -14.28
N PRO A 109 2.77 6.73 -14.27
CA PRO A 109 2.58 5.95 -13.05
C PRO A 109 3.91 5.51 -12.44
N VAL A 110 4.10 5.80 -11.16
CA VAL A 110 5.19 5.30 -10.34
C VAL A 110 4.64 4.21 -9.44
N THR A 111 5.12 2.99 -9.65
CA THR A 111 4.67 1.80 -8.91
C THR A 111 5.82 1.22 -8.11
N LYS A 112 5.58 0.93 -6.83
CA LYS A 112 6.54 0.26 -5.95
C LYS A 112 5.87 -0.87 -5.17
N ASP A 113 6.63 -1.94 -4.98
CA ASP A 113 6.21 -3.15 -4.30
C ASP A 113 7.06 -3.34 -3.04
N TYR A 114 6.42 -3.74 -1.95
CA TYR A 114 7.04 -3.96 -0.64
C TYR A 114 6.65 -5.34 -0.12
N GLU A 115 7.65 -6.16 0.19
CA GLU A 115 7.45 -7.50 0.75
C GLU A 115 6.87 -7.41 2.16
N LEU A 116 5.82 -8.18 2.42
CA LEU A 116 5.20 -8.22 3.74
C LEU A 116 6.06 -9.08 4.69
N PRO A 117 6.21 -8.71 5.97
CA PRO A 117 7.07 -9.41 6.92
C PRO A 117 6.41 -10.69 7.49
N PHE A 118 5.49 -11.30 6.75
CA PHE A 118 4.71 -12.48 7.17
C PHE A 118 4.14 -13.23 5.96
N GLU A 119 3.61 -14.43 6.24
CA GLU A 119 2.87 -15.28 5.31
C GLU A 119 1.43 -15.47 5.81
N VAL A 120 0.49 -15.84 4.93
CA VAL A 120 -0.94 -16.09 5.27
C VAL A 120 -1.51 -17.30 4.55
#